data_AF-A0A3A8Q324-F1
#
_entry.id   AF-A0A3A8Q324-F1
#
_cell.length_a   1.000
_cell.length_b   1.000
_cell.length_c   1.000
_cell.angle_alpha   90.00
_cell.angle_beta   90.00
_cell.angle_gamma   90.00
#
_symmetry.space_group_name_H-M   'P 1'
#
loop_
_entity.id
_entity.type
_entity.pdbx_description
1 polymer ?
#
loop_
_entity_poly.entity_id
_entity_poly.type
_entity_poly.pdbx_seq_one_letter_code
_entity_poly.pdbx_strand_id
1 'polypeptide(L)'
;MRLARAVSLLLLATGCATSRVVHLDTGNGQRVVHAPVEVAPVQVGEDAFTSALTQLILDLRLDVAFRETEAADARGWVRSRTLLASSGGLADSGSGSSPESLYARLCPAADDCLSLVGGTGLTFSRKDRTLMALSFALDGVWQGVEAEVGKLLNPAALKAMVTSAALSVLLTMTLPEPVTKAIAVALTAALVAYLGIVPVWEMGRGFVRLWNDAGTATSVMELQDIGHRFGKVLGTNGTRVLVLLVTAALGGRSAMAAQGPKLPGFPQAALRGQAEAGFPLGAALNGGVTSIALPAAGVLNVALAPGAAAALAMYSNGQIPGDADGPVHHICTNKNLVSAATGGPWTPACEEIFEKAGMTLEDVANKVRLNGHEGPHPEFYHSQVVNRLQAAVRTCRTTEACRAKLLNELANIASELLTPGSELRGYIVR
;
A
#
# COMPACT_ATOMS: atom_id res chain seq x y z
N MET A 1 52.66 -14.86 3.58
CA MET A 1 51.65 -14.96 2.48
C MET A 1 50.27 -15.45 2.91
N ARG A 2 50.10 -16.18 4.03
CA ARG A 2 48.77 -16.65 4.49
C ARG A 2 47.96 -15.60 5.29
N LEU A 3 48.62 -14.72 6.04
CA LEU A 3 47.98 -13.63 6.79
C LEU A 3 47.45 -12.49 5.88
N ALA A 4 48.18 -12.14 4.83
CA ALA A 4 47.71 -11.13 3.87
C ALA A 4 46.44 -11.57 3.12
N ARG A 5 46.31 -12.86 2.81
CA ARG A 5 45.09 -13.44 2.19
C ARG A 5 43.90 -13.45 3.15
N ALA A 6 44.12 -13.69 4.45
CA ALA A 6 43.07 -13.64 5.45
C ALA A 6 42.54 -12.22 5.68
N VAL A 7 43.42 -11.21 5.67
CA VAL A 7 43.04 -9.79 5.80
C VAL A 7 42.29 -9.30 4.55
N SER A 8 42.71 -9.71 3.35
CA SER A 8 41.97 -9.41 2.11
C SER A 8 40.59 -10.10 2.03
N LEU A 9 40.41 -11.28 2.63
CA LEU A 9 39.10 -11.93 2.73
C LEU A 9 38.19 -11.27 3.78
N LEU A 10 38.73 -10.73 4.89
CA LEU A 10 37.94 -9.95 5.85
C LEU A 10 37.53 -8.57 5.32
N LEU A 11 38.34 -7.94 4.47
CA LEU A 11 38.03 -6.65 3.82
C LEU A 11 37.00 -6.77 2.69
N LEU A 12 36.72 -7.97 2.19
CA LEU A 12 35.66 -8.24 1.20
C LEU A 12 34.32 -8.62 1.86
N ALA A 13 34.30 -8.83 3.18
CA ALA A 13 33.09 -9.17 3.94
C ALA A 13 32.34 -7.94 4.50
N THR A 14 32.90 -6.74 4.37
CA THR A 14 32.13 -5.49 4.48
C THR A 14 31.47 -5.21 3.14
N GLY A 15 30.52 -6.07 2.76
CA GLY A 15 29.59 -5.75 1.69
C GLY A 15 29.01 -4.38 1.98
N CYS A 16 29.08 -3.47 1.01
CA CYS A 16 28.47 -2.15 1.10
C CYS A 16 26.98 -2.35 1.38
N ALA A 17 26.58 -2.32 2.65
CA ALA A 17 25.19 -2.14 3.01
C ALA A 17 24.83 -0.77 2.44
N THR A 18 24.15 -0.74 1.29
CA THR A 18 23.54 0.48 0.77
C THR A 18 22.74 1.06 1.93
N SER A 19 23.21 2.16 2.50
CA SER A 19 22.55 2.79 3.63
C SER A 19 21.15 3.16 3.18
N ARG A 20 20.15 2.38 3.61
CA ARG A 20 18.76 2.67 3.32
C ARG A 20 18.38 3.84 4.22
N VAL A 21 17.86 4.91 3.63
CA VAL A 21 17.47 6.12 4.37
C VAL A 21 16.00 6.37 4.12
N VAL A 22 15.23 6.41 5.19
CA VAL A 22 13.80 6.72 5.13
C VAL A 22 13.58 8.07 5.77
N HIS A 23 13.02 9.00 4.99
CA HIS A 23 12.62 10.32 5.46
C HIS A 23 11.11 10.34 5.68
N LEU A 24 10.70 10.56 6.92
CA LEU A 24 9.29 10.69 7.31
C LEU A 24 8.99 12.17 7.54
N ASP A 25 8.12 12.75 6.73
CA ASP A 25 7.60 14.11 6.89
C ASP A 25 6.30 14.06 7.68
N THR A 26 6.30 14.72 8.84
CA THR A 26 5.17 14.77 9.78
C THR A 26 4.26 16.00 9.57
N GLY A 27 4.45 16.78 8.51
CA GLY A 27 3.56 17.88 8.12
C GLY A 27 3.85 19.23 8.78
N ASN A 28 4.77 19.29 9.76
CA ASN A 28 5.20 20.50 10.46
C ASN A 28 6.62 20.96 10.07
N GLY A 29 7.14 20.50 8.93
CA GLY A 29 8.53 20.73 8.52
C GLY A 29 9.57 19.88 9.25
N GLN A 30 9.13 19.03 10.19
CA GLN A 30 9.98 18.03 10.84
C GLN A 30 10.16 16.82 9.91
N ARG A 31 11.42 16.51 9.61
CA ARG A 31 11.82 15.31 8.88
C ARG A 31 12.50 14.35 9.84
N VAL A 32 11.83 13.24 10.16
CA VAL A 32 12.40 12.18 10.99
C VAL A 32 13.15 11.20 10.07
N VAL A 33 14.40 10.91 10.40
CA VAL A 33 15.16 9.86 9.71
C VAL A 33 14.85 8.55 10.40
N HIS A 34 14.13 7.66 9.73
CA HIS A 34 13.90 6.30 10.19
C HIS A 34 15.04 5.42 9.73
N ALA A 35 15.69 4.74 10.68
CA ALA A 35 16.75 3.77 10.42
C ALA A 35 16.11 2.41 10.06
N PRO A 36 16.22 1.94 8.81
CA PRO A 36 15.57 0.70 8.40
C PRO A 36 16.18 -0.52 9.10
N VAL A 37 15.34 -1.34 9.72
CA VAL A 37 15.75 -2.66 10.23
C VAL A 37 15.42 -3.69 9.16
N GLU A 38 16.41 -4.49 8.75
CA GLU A 38 16.21 -5.50 7.71
C GLU A 38 15.34 -6.65 8.23
N VAL A 39 14.23 -6.90 7.52
CA VAL A 39 13.29 -7.97 7.85
C VAL A 39 13.23 -8.94 6.68
N ALA A 40 13.11 -10.24 6.97
CA ALA A 40 13.02 -11.25 5.93
C ALA A 40 11.86 -10.96 4.95
N PRO A 41 12.05 -11.20 3.64
CA PRO A 41 11.00 -11.00 2.65
C PRO A 41 9.73 -11.78 3.01
N VAL A 42 8.57 -11.17 2.78
CA VAL A 42 7.27 -11.80 3.00
C VAL A 42 7.16 -13.01 2.07
N GLN A 43 7.21 -14.22 2.61
CA GLN A 43 7.02 -15.43 1.81
C GLN A 43 5.55 -15.81 1.82
N VAL A 44 4.98 -15.88 0.63
CA VAL A 44 3.61 -16.34 0.39
C VAL A 44 3.70 -17.29 -0.79
N GLY A 45 3.18 -18.50 -0.61
CA GLY A 45 3.13 -19.52 -1.65
C GLY A 45 2.17 -19.13 -2.77
N GLU A 46 2.43 -19.66 -3.96
CA GLU A 46 1.62 -19.40 -5.16
C GLU A 46 0.14 -19.78 -4.96
N ASP A 47 -0.14 -20.93 -4.34
CA ASP A 47 -1.50 -21.40 -4.05
C ASP A 47 -2.28 -20.45 -3.13
N ALA A 48 -1.60 -19.88 -2.14
CA ALA A 48 -2.19 -18.90 -1.23
C ALA A 48 -2.55 -17.61 -1.99
N PHE A 49 -1.74 -17.22 -2.97
CA PHE A 49 -2.04 -16.09 -3.85
C PHE A 49 -3.21 -16.38 -4.79
N THR A 50 -3.22 -17.54 -5.46
CA THR A 50 -4.31 -17.94 -6.35
C THR A 50 -5.63 -18.00 -5.59
N SER A 51 -5.63 -18.59 -4.40
CA SER A 51 -6.81 -18.63 -3.53
C SER A 51 -7.29 -17.23 -3.11
N ALA A 52 -6.35 -16.36 -2.72
CA ALA A 52 -6.68 -14.99 -2.35
C ALA A 52 -7.24 -14.18 -3.51
N LEU A 53 -6.72 -14.38 -4.72
CA LEU A 53 -7.20 -13.73 -5.94
C LEU A 53 -8.60 -14.22 -6.31
N THR A 54 -8.86 -15.52 -6.22
CA THR A 54 -10.21 -16.09 -6.42
C THR A 54 -11.21 -15.51 -5.43
N GLN A 55 -10.86 -15.50 -4.13
CA GLN A 55 -11.72 -14.92 -3.09
C GLN A 55 -11.94 -13.42 -3.30
N LEU A 56 -10.91 -12.68 -3.70
CA LEU A 56 -11.01 -11.26 -3.98
C LEU A 56 -12.02 -10.97 -5.10
N ILE A 57 -11.98 -11.75 -6.18
CA ILE A 57 -12.92 -11.63 -7.31
C ILE A 57 -14.35 -12.00 -6.89
N LEU A 58 -14.53 -13.00 -6.01
CA LEU A 58 -15.85 -13.38 -5.50
C LEU A 58 -16.45 -12.34 -4.54
N ASP A 59 -15.62 -11.75 -3.67
CA ASP A 59 -16.03 -10.75 -2.68
C ASP A 59 -16.41 -9.42 -3.34
N LEU A 60 -15.69 -9.04 -4.39
CA LEU A 60 -15.96 -7.84 -5.17
C LEU A 60 -17.05 -8.21 -6.18
N ARG A 61 -18.32 -8.00 -5.84
CA ARG A 61 -19.44 -8.12 -6.80
C ARG A 61 -19.20 -7.20 -8.00
N LEU A 62 -18.54 -7.73 -9.03
CA LEU A 62 -18.27 -7.03 -10.27
C LEU A 62 -19.57 -7.04 -11.08
N ASP A 63 -20.36 -5.97 -10.98
CA ASP A 63 -21.50 -5.78 -11.87
C ASP A 63 -20.97 -5.49 -13.29
N VAL A 64 -20.95 -6.56 -14.08
CA VAL A 64 -20.62 -6.53 -15.50
C VAL A 64 -21.88 -6.09 -16.24
N ALA A 65 -21.94 -4.82 -16.64
CA ALA A 65 -22.99 -4.34 -17.51
C ALA A 65 -22.70 -4.83 -18.95
N PHE A 66 -23.35 -5.91 -19.36
CA PHE A 66 -23.43 -6.29 -20.77
C PHE A 66 -24.37 -5.31 -21.48
N ARG A 67 -23.81 -4.33 -22.22
CA ARG A 67 -24.59 -3.55 -23.18
C ARG A 67 -24.49 -4.25 -24.54
N GLU A 68 -25.46 -5.11 -24.84
CA GLU A 68 -25.69 -5.55 -26.22
C GLU A 68 -26.19 -4.33 -27.03
N THR A 69 -25.28 -3.68 -27.75
CA THR A 69 -25.67 -2.83 -28.87
C THR A 69 -25.43 -3.65 -30.12
N GLU A 70 -26.50 -4.20 -30.68
CA GLU A 70 -26.54 -4.79 -32.03
C GLU A 70 -26.22 -3.70 -33.06
N ALA A 71 -24.93 -3.49 -33.31
CA ALA A 71 -24.47 -2.77 -34.49
C ALA A 71 -23.37 -3.61 -35.11
N ALA A 72 -23.78 -4.60 -35.90
CA ALA A 72 -22.90 -5.28 -36.83
C ALA A 72 -22.32 -4.20 -37.77
N ASP A 73 -20.99 -4.11 -37.85
CA ASP A 73 -20.39 -3.37 -38.95
C ASP A 73 -20.57 -4.16 -40.25
N ALA A 74 -20.40 -3.49 -41.40
CA ALA A 74 -20.60 -4.06 -42.73
C ALA A 74 -19.68 -5.27 -43.07
N ARG A 75 -18.83 -5.73 -42.13
CA ARG A 75 -17.93 -6.88 -42.24
C ARG A 75 -18.27 -8.02 -41.28
N GLY A 76 -19.41 -7.98 -40.58
CA GLY A 76 -19.93 -9.10 -39.79
C GLY A 76 -19.19 -9.37 -38.48
N TRP A 77 -18.46 -8.40 -37.95
CA TRP A 77 -17.77 -8.55 -36.66
C TRP A 77 -18.71 -8.21 -35.49
N VAL A 78 -19.01 -9.22 -34.67
CA VAL A 78 -19.76 -9.05 -33.41
C VAL A 78 -18.81 -8.48 -32.34
N ARG A 79 -19.02 -7.23 -31.93
CA ARG A 79 -18.29 -6.59 -30.82
C ARG A 79 -19.06 -6.74 -29.52
N SER A 80 -18.73 -7.75 -28.71
CA SER A 80 -19.17 -7.81 -27.32
C SER A 80 -18.37 -6.80 -26.48
N ARG A 81 -18.98 -5.66 -26.12
CA ARG A 81 -18.38 -4.71 -25.17
C ARG A 81 -18.83 -5.05 -23.76
N THR A 82 -17.93 -5.63 -22.98
CA THR A 82 -18.14 -5.84 -21.54
C THR A 82 -17.65 -4.60 -20.78
N LEU A 83 -18.57 -3.82 -20.21
CA LEU A 83 -18.23 -2.69 -19.34
C LEU A 83 -18.41 -3.12 -17.89
N LEU A 84 -17.32 -3.10 -17.13
CA LEU A 84 -17.38 -3.22 -15.67
C LEU A 84 -17.82 -1.87 -15.11
N ALA A 85 -19.05 -1.80 -14.59
CA ALA A 85 -19.69 -0.55 -14.18
C ALA A 85 -19.28 -0.08 -12.77
N SER A 86 -18.36 -0.78 -12.10
CA SER A 86 -17.95 -0.50 -10.73
C SER A 86 -16.49 -0.04 -10.68
N SER A 87 -16.27 1.27 -10.84
CA SER A 87 -15.26 2.09 -10.12
C SER A 87 -15.00 3.41 -10.86
N GLY A 88 -15.66 4.48 -10.41
CA GLY A 88 -15.32 5.86 -10.77
C GLY A 88 -14.02 6.33 -10.11
N GLY A 89 -12.90 5.62 -10.29
CA GLY A 89 -11.69 5.90 -9.53
C GLY A 89 -10.45 5.17 -10.01
N LEU A 90 -10.01 5.42 -11.25
CA LEU A 90 -8.59 5.61 -11.65
C LEU A 90 -8.38 5.79 -13.16
N ALA A 91 -9.42 5.60 -13.98
CA ALA A 91 -9.44 6.09 -15.35
C ALA A 91 -10.89 6.31 -15.77
N ASP A 92 -11.20 7.52 -16.22
CA ASP A 92 -12.21 7.66 -17.26
C ASP A 92 -11.75 6.74 -18.40
N SER A 93 -12.48 5.64 -18.61
CA SER A 93 -12.22 4.74 -19.73
C SER A 93 -12.75 5.41 -21.00
N GLY A 94 -12.22 6.58 -21.30
CA GLY A 94 -12.37 7.22 -22.59
C GLY A 94 -11.86 6.24 -23.62
N SER A 95 -12.78 5.67 -24.40
CA SER A 95 -12.56 5.18 -25.77
C SER A 95 -11.10 4.77 -26.08
N GLY A 96 -10.67 3.55 -25.75
CA GLY A 96 -9.28 3.16 -26.04
C GLY A 96 -8.91 1.72 -25.72
N SER A 97 -9.17 0.82 -26.67
CA SER A 97 -8.34 -0.34 -27.04
C SER A 97 -7.52 -1.08 -25.95
N SER A 98 -7.98 -2.27 -25.54
CA SER A 98 -7.17 -3.22 -24.76
C SER A 98 -5.98 -3.79 -25.56
N PRO A 99 -4.90 -4.26 -24.92
CA PRO A 99 -3.78 -4.92 -25.59
C PRO A 99 -4.20 -6.09 -26.49
N GLU A 100 -5.17 -6.90 -26.06
CA GLU A 100 -5.71 -8.02 -26.81
C GLU A 100 -6.48 -7.53 -28.05
N SER A 101 -7.21 -6.41 -27.93
CA SER A 101 -7.86 -5.77 -29.08
C SER A 101 -6.89 -5.08 -30.04
N LEU A 102 -5.70 -4.69 -29.56
CA LEU A 102 -4.62 -4.12 -30.36
C LEU A 102 -3.88 -5.24 -31.10
N TYR A 103 -3.58 -6.33 -30.41
CA TYR A 103 -2.97 -7.54 -30.98
C TYR A 103 -3.88 -8.20 -32.01
N ALA A 104 -5.17 -8.41 -31.71
CA ALA A 104 -6.15 -8.95 -32.65
C ALA A 104 -6.40 -8.01 -33.85
N ARG A 105 -6.15 -6.71 -33.71
CA ARG A 105 -6.15 -5.76 -34.84
C ARG A 105 -4.91 -5.86 -35.73
N LEU A 106 -3.80 -6.33 -35.18
CA LEU A 106 -2.52 -6.48 -35.87
C LEU A 106 -2.40 -7.83 -36.58
N CYS A 107 -2.95 -8.89 -35.97
CA CYS A 107 -2.87 -10.25 -36.48
C CYS A 107 -4.24 -10.92 -36.44
N PRO A 108 -5.11 -10.69 -37.44
CA PRO A 108 -6.39 -11.38 -37.57
C PRO A 108 -6.21 -12.87 -37.93
N ALA A 109 -5.06 -13.26 -38.48
CA ALA A 109 -4.62 -14.65 -38.71
C ALA A 109 -3.10 -14.80 -38.48
N ALA A 110 -2.61 -16.01 -38.17
CA ALA A 110 -1.23 -16.27 -37.74
C ALA A 110 -0.17 -16.04 -38.85
N ASP A 111 -0.58 -16.15 -40.10
CA ASP A 111 0.19 -15.94 -41.33
C ASP A 111 0.28 -14.45 -41.74
N ASP A 112 -0.69 -13.61 -41.35
CA ASP A 112 -0.71 -12.18 -41.64
C ASP A 112 0.28 -11.35 -40.79
N CYS A 113 0.78 -11.91 -39.68
CA CYS A 113 1.81 -11.26 -38.85
C CYS A 113 3.15 -11.05 -39.61
N LEU A 114 3.38 -11.77 -40.72
CA LEU A 114 4.58 -11.64 -41.53
C LEU A 114 4.64 -10.32 -42.33
N SER A 115 3.49 -9.67 -42.58
CA SER A 115 3.45 -8.40 -43.33
C SER A 115 3.91 -7.18 -42.52
N LEU A 116 3.89 -7.27 -41.18
CA LEU A 116 4.44 -6.26 -40.25
C LEU A 116 5.96 -6.35 -40.06
N VAL A 117 6.61 -7.33 -40.69
CA VAL A 117 8.08 -7.43 -40.81
C VAL A 117 8.60 -6.47 -41.90
N GLY A 118 7.71 -5.93 -42.75
CA GLY A 118 8.03 -5.05 -43.88
C GLY A 118 8.00 -3.55 -43.57
N GLY A 119 8.86 -3.05 -42.67
CA GLY A 119 9.45 -1.70 -42.76
C GLY A 119 8.58 -0.45 -42.53
N THR A 120 7.24 -0.51 -42.47
CA THR A 120 6.41 0.65 -42.08
C THR A 120 6.07 0.52 -40.59
N GLY A 121 6.90 1.09 -39.70
CA GLY A 121 6.82 0.85 -38.25
C GLY A 121 5.44 1.05 -37.61
N LEU A 122 5.25 0.51 -36.40
CA LEU A 122 4.01 0.55 -35.63
C LEU A 122 3.36 1.95 -35.56
N THR A 123 2.14 2.12 -36.06
CA THR A 123 1.41 3.41 -36.07
C THR A 123 0.79 3.79 -34.72
N PHE A 124 1.01 3.00 -33.67
CA PHE A 124 0.47 3.23 -32.34
C PHE A 124 1.15 4.39 -31.59
N SER A 125 0.42 5.01 -30.67
CA SER A 125 1.00 6.00 -29.76
C SER A 125 2.04 5.34 -28.86
N ARG A 126 2.98 6.14 -28.32
CA ARG A 126 3.94 5.66 -27.31
C ARG A 126 3.23 4.94 -26.16
N LYS A 127 2.11 5.49 -25.69
CA LYS A 127 1.32 4.92 -24.59
C LYS A 127 0.80 3.53 -24.93
N ASP A 128 0.28 3.33 -26.13
CA ASP A 128 -0.26 2.04 -26.59
C ASP A 128 0.85 0.99 -26.77
N ARG A 129 2.01 1.41 -27.30
CA ARG A 129 3.19 0.54 -27.41
C ARG A 129 3.69 0.09 -26.04
N THR A 130 3.77 1.01 -25.08
CA THR A 130 4.11 0.70 -23.68
C THR A 130 3.08 -0.24 -23.05
N LEU A 131 1.79 0.01 -23.26
CA LEU A 131 0.72 -0.84 -22.74
C LEU A 131 0.84 -2.28 -23.29
N MET A 132 1.18 -2.44 -24.57
CA MET A 132 1.40 -3.74 -25.18
C MET A 132 2.65 -4.44 -24.63
N ALA A 133 3.77 -3.73 -24.48
CA ALA A 133 4.98 -4.27 -23.84
C ALA A 133 4.73 -4.69 -22.38
N LEU A 134 3.96 -3.91 -21.62
CA LEU A 134 3.56 -4.29 -20.26
C LEU A 134 2.67 -5.53 -20.23
N SER A 135 1.76 -5.68 -21.21
CA SER A 135 0.94 -6.89 -21.32
C SER A 135 1.82 -8.13 -21.48
N PHE A 136 2.81 -8.09 -22.38
CA PHE A 136 3.79 -9.18 -22.55
C PHE A 136 4.65 -9.42 -21.30
N ALA A 137 4.99 -8.38 -20.54
CA ALA A 137 5.73 -8.53 -19.30
C ALA A 137 4.98 -9.34 -18.22
N LEU A 138 3.64 -9.33 -18.27
CA LEU A 138 2.77 -10.01 -17.32
C LEU A 138 2.38 -11.43 -17.77
N ASP A 139 2.69 -11.84 -19.00
CA ASP A 139 2.30 -13.15 -19.56
C ASP A 139 2.74 -14.32 -18.67
N GLY A 140 4.00 -14.31 -18.22
CA GLY A 140 4.53 -15.36 -17.35
C GLY A 140 3.85 -15.41 -15.96
N VAL A 141 3.26 -14.30 -15.50
CA VAL A 141 2.57 -14.24 -14.21
C VAL A 141 1.14 -14.79 -14.32
N TRP A 142 0.53 -14.71 -15.51
CA TRP A 142 -0.83 -15.18 -15.76
C TRP A 142 -0.97 -16.68 -15.91
N GLN A 143 0.12 -17.41 -16.21
CA GLN A 143 0.08 -18.86 -16.45
C GLN A 143 -0.47 -19.68 -15.26
N GLY A 144 -0.30 -19.20 -14.02
CA GLY A 144 -0.84 -19.85 -12.81
C GLY A 144 -2.24 -19.40 -12.39
N VAL A 145 -2.76 -18.32 -12.98
CA VAL A 145 -4.01 -17.65 -12.56
C VAL A 145 -5.18 -17.95 -13.50
N GLU A 146 -4.89 -18.15 -14.79
CA GLU A 146 -5.89 -18.29 -15.85
C GLU A 146 -6.86 -19.48 -15.64
N ALA A 147 -6.36 -20.60 -15.11
CA ALA A 147 -7.16 -21.81 -14.89
C ALA A 147 -8.28 -21.64 -13.85
N GLU A 148 -8.06 -20.79 -12.83
CA GLU A 148 -9.04 -20.56 -11.76
C GLU A 148 -9.87 -19.29 -11.99
N VAL A 149 -9.26 -18.24 -12.55
CA VAL A 149 -9.94 -16.96 -12.78
C VAL A 149 -10.76 -16.94 -14.07
N GLY A 150 -10.38 -17.72 -15.09
CA GLY A 150 -11.15 -17.81 -16.33
C GLY A 150 -12.56 -18.39 -16.17
N LYS A 151 -12.84 -19.05 -15.04
CA LYS A 151 -14.18 -19.52 -14.67
C LYS A 151 -15.08 -18.39 -14.13
N LEU A 152 -14.49 -17.29 -13.67
CA LEU A 152 -15.18 -16.21 -12.95
C LEU A 152 -15.27 -14.91 -13.76
N LEU A 153 -14.30 -14.63 -14.63
CA LEU A 153 -14.20 -13.41 -15.42
C LEU A 153 -13.65 -13.68 -16.81
N ASN A 154 -13.90 -12.75 -17.75
CA ASN A 154 -13.22 -12.76 -19.04
C ASN A 154 -11.71 -12.49 -18.83
N PRO A 155 -10.82 -13.46 -19.13
CA PRO A 155 -9.37 -13.33 -18.87
C PRO A 155 -8.74 -12.13 -19.60
N ALA A 156 -9.18 -11.86 -20.83
CA ALA A 156 -8.68 -10.75 -21.63
C ALA A 156 -9.07 -9.39 -21.02
N ALA A 157 -10.30 -9.26 -20.52
CA ALA A 157 -10.76 -8.02 -19.88
C ALA A 157 -10.00 -7.74 -18.57
N LEU A 158 -9.76 -8.79 -17.77
CA LEU A 158 -9.02 -8.68 -16.53
C LEU A 158 -7.54 -8.32 -16.79
N LYS A 159 -6.91 -8.99 -17.75
CA LYS A 159 -5.53 -8.70 -18.16
C LYS A 159 -5.39 -7.26 -18.66
N ALA A 160 -6.32 -6.79 -19.48
CA ALA A 160 -6.34 -5.41 -19.96
C ALA A 160 -6.47 -4.39 -18.81
N MET A 161 -7.37 -4.66 -17.86
CA MET A 161 -7.58 -3.81 -16.68
C MET A 161 -6.32 -3.74 -15.83
N VAL A 162 -5.71 -4.88 -15.50
CA VAL A 162 -4.49 -4.97 -14.70
C VAL A 162 -3.34 -4.24 -15.39
N THR A 163 -3.16 -4.46 -16.69
CA THR A 163 -2.08 -3.83 -17.46
C THR A 163 -2.25 -2.31 -17.48
N SER A 164 -3.49 -1.82 -17.56
CA SER A 164 -3.81 -0.39 -17.51
C SER A 164 -3.55 0.20 -16.12
N ALA A 165 -3.94 -0.52 -15.05
CA ALA A 165 -3.64 -0.13 -13.68
C ALA A 165 -2.13 -0.10 -13.41
N ALA A 166 -1.40 -1.11 -13.88
CA ALA A 166 0.06 -1.18 -13.81
C ALA A 166 0.70 0.04 -14.47
N LEU A 167 0.29 0.35 -15.70
CA LEU A 167 0.80 1.52 -16.43
C LEU A 167 0.55 2.82 -15.66
N SER A 168 -0.67 3.03 -15.16
CA SER A 168 -1.04 4.23 -14.40
C SER A 168 -0.16 4.42 -13.17
N VAL A 169 0.04 3.34 -12.40
CA VAL A 169 0.82 3.36 -11.16
C VAL A 169 2.30 3.59 -11.46
N LEU A 170 2.86 2.84 -12.42
CA LEU A 170 4.27 2.96 -12.81
C LEU A 170 4.60 4.35 -13.37
N LEU A 171 3.67 4.97 -14.11
CA LEU A 171 3.81 6.37 -14.54
C LEU A 171 3.88 7.32 -13.34
N THR A 172 3.00 7.15 -12.34
CA THR A 172 3.05 8.02 -11.15
C THR A 172 4.31 7.82 -10.31
N MET A 173 4.83 6.59 -10.22
CA MET A 173 6.01 6.27 -9.43
C MET A 173 7.33 6.73 -10.07
N THR A 174 7.34 6.98 -11.38
CA THR A 174 8.55 7.37 -12.13
C THR A 174 8.69 8.86 -12.36
N LEU A 175 7.68 9.64 -11.95
CA LEU A 175 7.81 11.09 -11.89
C LEU A 175 8.70 11.49 -10.70
N PRO A 176 9.51 12.56 -10.83
CA PRO A 176 10.32 13.07 -9.73
C PRO A 176 9.48 13.68 -8.60
N GLU A 177 8.21 13.98 -8.88
CA GLU A 177 7.24 14.44 -7.89
C GLU A 177 6.71 13.27 -7.05
N PRO A 178 6.41 13.50 -5.76
CA PRO A 178 5.90 12.44 -4.91
C PRO A 178 4.55 11.93 -5.41
N VAL A 179 4.32 10.62 -5.29
CA VAL A 179 3.02 10.03 -5.58
C VAL A 179 2.02 10.61 -4.57
N THR A 180 1.02 11.35 -5.04
CA THR A 180 0.01 12.00 -4.16
C THR A 180 -1.40 11.43 -4.33
N LYS A 181 -1.65 10.71 -5.44
CA LYS A 181 -2.95 10.09 -5.66
C LYS A 181 -3.16 8.96 -4.65
N ALA A 182 -4.19 9.08 -3.81
CA ALA A 182 -4.40 8.20 -2.64
C ALA A 182 -4.32 6.70 -2.95
N ILE A 183 -4.85 6.24 -4.11
CA ILE A 183 -4.78 4.83 -4.50
C ILE A 183 -3.35 4.42 -4.90
N ALA A 184 -2.65 5.28 -5.64
CA ALA A 184 -1.26 5.04 -6.01
C ALA A 184 -0.33 5.08 -4.79
N VAL A 185 -0.60 5.94 -3.80
CA VAL A 185 0.10 5.95 -2.50
C VAL A 185 -0.13 4.64 -1.76
N ALA A 186 -1.38 4.21 -1.60
CA ALA A 186 -1.73 2.97 -0.90
C ALA A 186 -1.09 1.74 -1.58
N LEU A 187 -1.11 1.69 -2.91
CA LEU A 187 -0.49 0.60 -3.66
C LEU A 187 1.04 0.64 -3.57
N THR A 188 1.66 1.82 -3.66
CA THR A 188 3.12 1.98 -3.50
C THR A 188 3.54 1.56 -2.09
N ALA A 189 2.79 1.95 -1.06
CA ALA A 189 3.02 1.54 0.32
C ALA A 189 2.95 0.02 0.47
N ALA A 190 1.95 -0.62 -0.15
CA ALA A 190 1.81 -2.07 -0.15
C ALA A 190 2.99 -2.74 -0.88
N LEU A 191 3.38 -2.26 -2.06
CA LEU A 191 4.54 -2.78 -2.79
C LEU A 191 5.81 -2.69 -1.94
N VAL A 192 6.07 -1.55 -1.29
CA VAL A 192 7.23 -1.39 -0.40
C VAL A 192 7.15 -2.35 0.79
N ALA A 193 5.98 -2.52 1.41
CA ALA A 193 5.79 -3.40 2.55
C ALA A 193 5.97 -4.90 2.21
N TYR A 194 5.47 -5.34 1.05
CA TYR A 194 5.56 -6.74 0.62
C TYR A 194 6.93 -7.07 0.00
N LEU A 195 7.50 -6.15 -0.78
CA LEU A 195 8.67 -6.41 -1.63
C LEU A 195 9.95 -5.78 -1.06
N GLY A 196 9.84 -4.58 -0.49
CA GLY A 196 10.95 -3.77 0.00
C GLY A 196 11.24 -2.56 -0.88
N ILE A 197 12.01 -1.61 -0.35
CA ILE A 197 12.32 -0.34 -1.02
C ILE A 197 13.12 -0.58 -2.32
N VAL A 198 14.17 -1.42 -2.26
CA VAL A 198 15.07 -1.64 -3.40
C VAL A 198 14.38 -2.34 -4.58
N PRO A 199 13.64 -3.46 -4.39
CA PRO A 199 12.92 -4.09 -5.49
C PRO A 199 11.91 -3.15 -6.16
N VAL A 200 11.20 -2.35 -5.38
CA VAL A 200 10.22 -1.38 -5.90
C VAL A 200 10.90 -0.29 -6.72
N TRP A 201 12.04 0.20 -6.27
CA TRP A 201 12.83 1.18 -7.02
C TRP A 201 13.39 0.60 -8.33
N GLU A 202 13.89 -0.63 -8.32
CA GLU A 202 14.37 -1.30 -9.54
C GLU A 202 13.23 -1.56 -10.55
N MET A 203 12.01 -1.84 -10.08
CA MET A 203 10.82 -1.89 -10.95
C MET A 203 10.55 -0.53 -11.60
N GLY A 204 10.61 0.57 -10.84
CA GLY A 204 10.48 1.93 -11.38
C GLY A 204 11.52 2.22 -12.46
N ARG A 205 12.80 1.91 -12.21
CA ARG A 205 13.86 2.05 -13.21
C ARG A 205 13.66 1.16 -14.43
N GLY A 206 13.25 -0.09 -14.22
CA GLY A 206 12.90 -1.02 -15.28
C GLY A 206 11.79 -0.47 -16.17
N PHE A 207 10.78 0.16 -15.58
CA PHE A 207 9.68 0.75 -16.32
C PHE A 207 10.10 1.97 -17.14
N VAL A 208 10.99 2.84 -16.61
CA VAL A 208 11.55 3.96 -17.41
C VAL A 208 12.24 3.44 -18.67
N ARG A 209 13.00 2.33 -18.57
CA ARG A 209 13.62 1.68 -19.74
C ARG A 209 12.56 1.15 -20.70
N LEU A 210 11.57 0.41 -20.20
CA LEU A 210 10.45 -0.09 -21.01
C LEU A 210 9.72 1.05 -21.74
N TRP A 211 9.44 2.17 -21.06
CA TRP A 211 8.75 3.33 -21.62
C TRP A 211 9.55 4.02 -22.74
N ASN A 212 10.87 4.07 -22.60
CA ASN A 212 11.75 4.63 -23.60
C ASN A 212 11.88 3.72 -24.82
N ASP A 213 12.21 2.44 -24.59
CA ASP A 213 12.39 1.43 -25.64
C ASP A 213 11.08 1.22 -26.44
N ALA A 214 9.94 1.12 -25.75
CA ALA A 214 8.63 0.96 -26.41
C ALA A 214 8.25 2.19 -27.24
N GLY A 215 8.73 3.38 -26.85
CA GLY A 215 8.52 4.61 -27.61
C GLY A 215 9.23 4.64 -28.95
N THR A 216 10.33 3.89 -29.10
CA THR A 216 11.10 3.79 -30.34
C THR A 216 10.85 2.50 -31.12
N ALA A 217 10.18 1.52 -30.51
CA ALA A 217 9.88 0.24 -31.12
C ALA A 217 9.05 0.39 -32.40
N THR A 218 9.42 -0.37 -33.42
CA THR A 218 8.83 -0.35 -34.76
C THR A 218 8.10 -1.64 -35.11
N SER A 219 8.23 -2.69 -34.29
CA SER A 219 7.55 -3.98 -34.49
C SER A 219 6.96 -4.56 -33.20
N VAL A 220 5.98 -5.47 -33.35
CA VAL A 220 5.38 -6.18 -32.21
C VAL A 220 6.40 -7.11 -31.53
N MET A 221 7.28 -7.75 -32.31
CA MET A 221 8.34 -8.62 -31.77
C MET A 221 9.31 -7.85 -30.88
N GLU A 222 9.68 -6.61 -31.26
CA GLU A 222 10.48 -5.73 -30.40
C GLU A 222 9.73 -5.42 -29.09
N LEU A 223 8.44 -5.11 -29.14
CA LEU A 223 7.64 -4.86 -27.95
C LEU A 223 7.50 -6.08 -27.04
N GLN A 224 7.44 -7.28 -27.62
CA GLN A 224 7.46 -8.53 -26.87
C GLN A 224 8.79 -8.74 -26.16
N ASP A 225 9.92 -8.54 -26.85
CA ASP A 225 11.25 -8.65 -26.21
C ASP A 225 11.41 -7.60 -25.09
N ILE A 226 11.04 -6.34 -25.35
CA ILE A 226 11.03 -5.26 -24.35
C ILE A 226 10.19 -5.66 -23.13
N GLY A 227 8.97 -6.19 -23.37
CA GLY A 227 8.08 -6.68 -22.33
C GLY A 227 8.71 -7.82 -21.51
N HIS A 228 9.25 -8.84 -22.16
CA HIS A 228 9.91 -9.96 -21.48
C HIS A 228 11.14 -9.51 -20.66
N ARG A 229 11.92 -8.53 -21.15
CA ARG A 229 13.03 -7.94 -20.38
C ARG A 229 12.53 -7.28 -19.10
N PHE A 230 11.40 -6.56 -19.15
CA PHE A 230 10.79 -6.00 -17.95
C PHE A 230 10.17 -7.07 -17.04
N GLY A 231 9.57 -8.13 -17.60
CA GLY A 231 9.09 -9.29 -16.84
C GLY A 231 10.19 -9.96 -16.02
N LYS A 232 11.43 -10.01 -16.53
CA LYS A 232 12.61 -10.47 -15.77
C LYS A 232 12.94 -9.58 -14.58
N VAL A 233 12.65 -8.27 -14.63
CA VAL A 233 12.81 -7.34 -13.50
C VAL A 233 11.76 -7.61 -12.42
N LEU A 234 10.53 -7.98 -12.80
CA LEU A 234 9.51 -8.41 -11.86
C LEU A 234 9.90 -9.72 -11.16
N GLY A 235 10.48 -10.66 -11.91
CA GLY A 235 11.02 -11.92 -11.38
C GLY A 235 10.01 -12.66 -10.51
N THR A 236 10.46 -13.20 -9.38
CA THR A 236 9.61 -13.91 -8.40
C THR A 236 8.59 -13.01 -7.70
N ASN A 237 8.71 -11.68 -7.82
CA ASN A 237 7.76 -10.74 -7.24
C ASN A 237 6.55 -10.49 -8.16
N GLY A 238 6.59 -10.97 -9.41
CA GLY A 238 5.53 -10.73 -10.41
C GLY A 238 4.13 -11.09 -9.91
N THR A 239 3.96 -12.24 -9.27
CA THR A 239 2.66 -12.69 -8.73
C THR A 239 2.16 -11.78 -7.62
N ARG A 240 3.05 -11.31 -6.74
CA ARG A 240 2.69 -10.39 -5.65
C ARG A 240 2.24 -9.03 -6.20
N VAL A 241 2.97 -8.55 -7.19
CA VAL A 241 2.64 -7.31 -7.92
C VAL A 241 1.28 -7.44 -8.60
N LEU A 242 1.01 -8.58 -9.26
CA LEU A 242 -0.27 -8.85 -9.90
C LEU A 242 -1.44 -8.79 -8.91
N VAL A 243 -1.35 -9.50 -7.78
CA VAL A 243 -2.43 -9.52 -6.78
C VAL A 243 -2.69 -8.14 -6.18
N LEU A 244 -1.62 -7.39 -5.86
CA LEU A 244 -1.76 -6.02 -5.36
C LEU A 244 -2.38 -5.09 -6.41
N LEU A 245 -2.02 -5.24 -7.68
CA LEU A 245 -2.62 -4.49 -8.79
C LEU A 245 -4.09 -4.84 -8.99
N VAL A 246 -4.46 -6.12 -8.96
CA VAL A 246 -5.86 -6.54 -9.05
C VAL A 246 -6.67 -5.97 -7.88
N THR A 247 -6.14 -6.04 -6.66
CA THR A 247 -6.79 -5.47 -5.47
C THR A 247 -7.04 -3.97 -5.63
N ALA A 248 -6.07 -3.23 -6.16
CA ALA A 248 -6.23 -1.81 -6.42
C ALA A 248 -7.18 -1.51 -7.59
N ALA A 249 -7.13 -2.31 -8.67
CA ALA A 249 -7.90 -2.10 -9.89
C ALA A 249 -9.39 -2.36 -9.71
N LEU A 250 -9.77 -3.40 -8.95
CA LEU A 250 -11.16 -3.84 -8.84
C LEU A 250 -12.01 -3.00 -7.87
N GLY A 251 -11.42 -2.17 -7.01
CA GLY A 251 -12.22 -1.36 -6.08
C GLY A 251 -11.50 -0.17 -5.44
N GLY A 252 -10.40 0.28 -6.03
CA GLY A 252 -9.72 1.50 -5.64
C GLY A 252 -9.30 1.51 -4.16
N ARG A 253 -9.40 2.68 -3.51
CA ARG A 253 -8.88 2.87 -2.15
C ARG A 253 -9.65 2.07 -1.10
N SER A 254 -10.98 2.01 -1.22
CA SER A 254 -11.83 1.30 -0.28
C SER A 254 -11.59 -0.21 -0.32
N ALA A 255 -11.41 -0.79 -1.51
CA ALA A 255 -11.06 -2.20 -1.64
C ALA A 255 -9.66 -2.48 -1.09
N MET A 256 -8.67 -1.61 -1.35
CA MET A 256 -7.35 -1.75 -0.74
C MET A 256 -7.42 -1.73 0.80
N ALA A 257 -8.21 -0.82 1.39
CA ALA A 257 -8.40 -0.74 2.83
C ALA A 257 -9.15 -1.96 3.42
N ALA A 258 -10.16 -2.47 2.73
CA ALA A 258 -11.01 -3.55 3.21
C ALA A 258 -10.44 -4.95 2.95
N GLN A 259 -9.82 -5.16 1.79
CA GLN A 259 -9.30 -6.45 1.33
C GLN A 259 -7.80 -6.59 1.59
N GLY A 260 -7.03 -5.51 1.65
CA GLY A 260 -5.61 -5.53 1.96
C GLY A 260 -5.29 -6.37 3.21
N PRO A 261 -5.97 -6.17 4.36
CA PRO A 261 -5.77 -6.97 5.56
C PRO A 261 -6.11 -8.46 5.43
N LYS A 262 -6.89 -8.85 4.41
CA LYS A 262 -7.22 -10.25 4.13
C LYS A 262 -6.22 -10.92 3.19
N LEU A 263 -5.31 -10.15 2.58
CA LEU A 263 -4.31 -10.71 1.68
C LEU A 263 -3.32 -11.59 2.45
N PRO A 264 -2.85 -12.69 1.82
CA PRO A 264 -1.88 -13.57 2.45
C PRO A 264 -0.57 -12.82 2.68
N GLY A 265 0.03 -13.02 3.86
CA GLY A 265 1.27 -12.34 4.24
C GLY A 265 1.09 -10.90 4.73
N PHE A 266 -0.14 -10.39 4.87
CA PHE A 266 -0.38 -9.02 5.31
C PHE A 266 0.22 -8.69 6.69
N PRO A 267 0.09 -9.53 7.74
CA PRO A 267 0.73 -9.24 9.02
C PRO A 267 2.25 -9.07 8.91
N GLN A 268 2.90 -9.93 8.13
CA GLN A 268 4.34 -9.89 7.87
C GLN A 268 4.72 -8.64 7.07
N ALA A 269 3.94 -8.29 6.05
CA ALA A 269 4.11 -7.06 5.28
C ALA A 269 3.92 -5.82 6.16
N ALA A 270 2.95 -5.82 7.06
CA ALA A 270 2.72 -4.70 7.98
C ALA A 270 3.89 -4.52 8.95
N LEU A 271 4.42 -5.60 9.53
CA LEU A 271 5.60 -5.57 10.38
C LEU A 271 6.83 -5.07 9.60
N ARG A 272 7.04 -5.58 8.39
CA ARG A 272 8.14 -5.16 7.52
C ARG A 272 8.03 -3.70 7.10
N GLY A 273 6.84 -3.24 6.70
CA GLY A 273 6.60 -1.84 6.35
C GLY A 273 6.90 -0.90 7.51
N GLN A 274 6.54 -1.29 8.73
CA GLN A 274 6.89 -0.50 9.92
C GLN A 274 8.40 -0.52 10.18
N ALA A 275 9.06 -1.68 10.08
CA ALA A 275 10.47 -1.85 10.41
C ALA A 275 11.42 -1.26 9.36
N GLU A 276 11.14 -1.45 8.07
CA GLU A 276 11.98 -1.00 6.96
C GLU A 276 11.61 0.38 6.43
N ALA A 277 10.32 0.74 6.47
CA ALA A 277 9.81 1.94 5.81
C ALA A 277 9.16 2.95 6.78
N GLY A 278 9.09 2.65 8.08
CA GLY A 278 8.70 3.59 9.12
C GLY A 278 7.23 3.99 9.14
N PHE A 279 6.38 3.36 8.32
CA PHE A 279 4.93 3.60 8.30
C PHE A 279 4.13 2.33 8.59
N PRO A 280 2.98 2.44 9.29
CA PRO A 280 2.08 1.32 9.48
C PRO A 280 1.29 1.07 8.19
N LEU A 281 1.45 -0.12 7.58
CA LEU A 281 0.79 -0.48 6.31
C LEU A 281 -0.73 -0.28 6.37
N GLY A 282 -1.38 -0.66 7.47
CA GLY A 282 -2.81 -0.44 7.67
C GLY A 282 -3.21 1.04 7.59
N ALA A 283 -2.42 1.94 8.18
CA ALA A 283 -2.68 3.37 8.09
C ALA A 283 -2.47 3.87 6.65
N ALA A 284 -1.41 3.42 5.97
CA ALA A 284 -1.16 3.79 4.57
C ALA A 284 -2.33 3.42 3.64
N LEU A 285 -2.93 2.23 3.83
CA LEU A 285 -4.11 1.80 3.07
C LEU A 285 -5.37 2.63 3.38
N ASN A 286 -5.45 3.23 4.57
CA ASN A 286 -6.59 4.06 5.02
C ASN A 286 -6.36 5.57 4.83
N GLY A 287 -5.25 5.98 4.20
CA GLY A 287 -4.93 7.40 3.93
C GLY A 287 -4.10 8.10 5.01
N GLY A 288 -3.50 7.35 5.92
CA GLY A 288 -2.51 7.86 6.88
C GLY A 288 -1.17 8.24 6.25
N VAL A 289 -0.94 7.85 4.99
CA VAL A 289 0.19 8.33 4.17
C VAL A 289 -0.40 9.19 3.05
N THR A 290 0.08 10.41 2.93
CA THR A 290 -0.38 11.40 1.94
C THR A 290 0.50 11.40 0.70
N SER A 291 1.78 11.06 0.83
CA SER A 291 2.65 10.90 -0.33
C SER A 291 3.81 9.94 -0.10
N ILE A 292 4.30 9.33 -1.19
CA ILE A 292 5.49 8.47 -1.20
C ILE A 292 6.36 8.81 -2.42
N ALA A 293 7.68 8.87 -2.23
CA ALA A 293 8.64 8.97 -3.33
C ALA A 293 9.85 8.06 -3.11
N LEU A 294 10.38 7.49 -4.19
CA LEU A 294 11.59 6.67 -4.20
C LEU A 294 12.65 7.34 -5.11
N PRO A 295 13.31 8.42 -4.67
CA PRO A 295 14.19 9.20 -5.55
C PRO A 295 15.47 8.47 -5.95
N ALA A 296 15.93 7.52 -5.14
CA ALA A 296 17.16 6.76 -5.37
C ALA A 296 17.08 5.36 -4.74
N ALA A 297 18.01 4.48 -5.12
CA ALA A 297 18.14 3.15 -4.54
C ALA A 297 18.25 3.24 -3.02
N GLY A 298 17.31 2.64 -2.31
CA GLY A 298 17.30 2.62 -0.84
C GLY A 298 16.91 3.95 -0.18
N VAL A 299 16.52 4.98 -0.93
CA VAL A 299 15.97 6.22 -0.37
C VAL A 299 14.45 6.20 -0.51
N LEU A 300 13.75 6.40 0.60
CA LEU A 300 12.30 6.48 0.65
C LEU A 300 11.87 7.76 1.35
N ASN A 301 11.05 8.58 0.69
CA ASN A 301 10.41 9.73 1.30
C ASN A 301 8.93 9.41 1.51
N VAL A 302 8.42 9.65 2.72
CA VAL A 302 7.02 9.38 3.08
C VAL A 302 6.47 10.63 3.77
N ALA A 303 5.37 11.17 3.26
CA ALA A 303 4.61 12.19 3.97
C ALA A 303 3.42 11.54 4.67
N LEU A 304 3.28 11.80 5.97
CA LEU A 304 2.21 11.26 6.79
C LEU A 304 1.06 12.26 6.89
N ALA A 305 -0.16 11.74 7.03
CA ALA A 305 -1.30 12.56 7.42
C ALA A 305 -1.10 13.04 8.87
N PRO A 306 -1.68 14.20 9.28
CA PRO A 306 -1.47 14.78 10.60
C PRO A 306 -1.68 13.79 11.78
N GLY A 307 -2.72 12.95 11.71
CA GLY A 307 -2.97 11.93 12.75
C GLY A 307 -1.93 10.81 12.80
N ALA A 308 -1.43 10.36 11.64
CA ALA A 308 -0.38 9.33 11.56
C ALA A 308 0.99 9.89 11.96
N ALA A 309 1.25 11.16 11.61
CA ALA A 309 2.41 11.92 12.01
C ALA A 309 2.48 12.08 13.54
N ALA A 310 1.36 12.48 14.16
CA ALA A 310 1.24 12.57 15.61
C ALA A 310 1.54 11.22 16.27
N ALA A 311 0.92 10.13 15.81
CA ALA A 311 1.17 8.79 16.33
C ALA A 311 2.67 8.40 16.20
N LEU A 312 3.30 8.64 15.06
CA LEU A 312 4.71 8.30 14.86
C LEU A 312 5.66 9.14 15.75
N ALA A 313 5.38 10.44 15.92
CA ALA A 313 6.16 11.30 16.80
C ALA A 313 6.11 10.82 18.27
N MET A 314 4.98 10.26 18.70
CA MET A 314 4.84 9.63 20.02
C MET A 314 5.76 8.42 20.19
N TYR A 315 5.93 7.62 19.14
CA TYR A 315 6.69 6.36 19.19
C TYR A 315 8.20 6.53 19.04
N SER A 316 8.63 7.39 18.12
CA SER A 316 10.02 7.41 17.64
C SER A 316 11.01 8.10 18.59
N ASN A 317 10.57 9.08 19.37
CA ASN A 317 11.47 9.87 20.22
C ASN A 317 11.37 9.53 21.71
N GLY A 318 10.47 8.63 22.12
CA GLY A 318 10.09 8.48 23.54
C GLY A 318 9.59 9.80 24.16
N GLN A 319 9.34 10.82 23.33
CA GLN A 319 8.81 12.11 23.74
C GLN A 319 7.31 11.99 23.87
N ILE A 320 6.85 12.31 25.07
CA ILE A 320 5.43 12.35 25.37
C ILE A 320 4.87 13.60 24.65
N PRO A 321 3.89 13.43 23.76
CA PRO A 321 3.34 14.54 22.97
C PRO A 321 2.64 15.55 23.88
N GLY A 322 2.83 16.84 23.60
CA GLY A 322 2.02 17.89 24.19
C GLY A 322 2.77 19.18 24.47
N ASP A 323 2.32 19.91 25.48
CA ASP A 323 2.83 21.23 25.81
C ASP A 323 4.34 21.17 26.17
N ALA A 324 5.08 22.27 25.98
CA ALA A 324 6.52 22.29 26.26
C ALA A 324 6.81 21.92 27.74
N ASP A 325 5.99 22.48 28.63
CA ASP A 325 6.01 22.28 30.07
C ASP A 325 4.68 21.67 30.56
N GLY A 326 4.69 21.05 31.74
CA GLY A 326 3.50 20.47 32.38
C GLY A 326 3.67 19.00 32.76
N PRO A 327 2.79 18.48 33.63
CA PRO A 327 2.82 17.08 34.02
C PRO A 327 2.42 16.14 32.87
N VAL A 328 2.90 14.90 32.97
CA VAL A 328 2.50 13.80 32.09
C VAL A 328 1.19 13.22 32.60
N HIS A 329 0.18 13.26 31.74
CA HIS A 329 -1.14 12.69 31.95
C HIS A 329 -1.26 11.34 31.20
N HIS A 330 -1.89 10.36 31.85
CA HIS A 330 -2.25 9.10 31.22
C HIS A 330 -3.67 9.20 30.67
N ILE A 331 -3.84 9.02 29.36
CA ILE A 331 -5.14 9.07 28.68
C ILE A 331 -6.10 8.07 29.36
N CYS A 332 -5.71 6.80 29.43
CA CYS A 332 -6.37 5.77 30.25
C CYS A 332 -5.60 5.59 31.57
N THR A 333 -6.27 5.74 32.71
CA THR A 333 -5.61 5.86 34.02
C THR A 333 -5.04 4.55 34.55
N ASN A 334 -3.81 4.61 35.09
CA ASN A 334 -3.19 3.54 35.87
C ASN A 334 -3.35 3.73 37.41
N LYS A 335 -4.08 4.76 37.86
CA LYS A 335 -4.13 5.15 39.30
C LYS A 335 -5.47 4.91 39.99
N ASN A 336 -6.42 4.26 39.35
CA ASN A 336 -7.77 4.03 39.89
C ASN A 336 -8.13 2.54 39.90
N LEU A 337 -7.44 1.78 40.74
CA LEU A 337 -7.61 0.33 40.89
C LEU A 337 -8.83 -0.07 41.73
N VAL A 338 -9.24 0.76 42.70
CA VAL A 338 -10.22 0.36 43.74
C VAL A 338 -11.43 1.29 43.84
N SER A 339 -11.23 2.61 43.73
CA SER A 339 -12.27 3.58 44.08
C SER A 339 -13.31 3.77 42.98
N ALA A 340 -14.59 3.71 43.35
CA ALA A 340 -15.74 4.04 42.50
C ALA A 340 -16.21 5.50 42.63
N ALA A 341 -15.50 6.35 43.40
CA ALA A 341 -15.95 7.71 43.72
C ALA A 341 -16.12 8.63 42.49
N THR A 342 -15.47 8.30 41.38
CA THR A 342 -15.59 9.00 40.08
C THR A 342 -16.07 8.05 38.98
N GLY A 343 -16.95 7.10 39.32
CA GLY A 343 -17.54 6.13 38.37
C GLY A 343 -16.67 4.90 38.04
N GLY A 344 -15.51 4.76 38.68
CA GLY A 344 -14.57 3.65 38.47
C GLY A 344 -14.96 2.34 39.18
N PRO A 345 -14.02 1.38 39.35
CA PRO A 345 -12.58 1.51 39.09
C PRO A 345 -12.24 1.48 37.59
N TRP A 346 -11.51 2.48 37.13
CA TRP A 346 -11.18 2.68 35.71
C TRP A 346 -9.92 1.92 35.27
N THR A 347 -8.95 1.72 36.16
CA THR A 347 -7.69 1.06 35.80
C THR A 347 -7.88 -0.38 35.31
N PRO A 348 -8.69 -1.24 35.96
CA PRO A 348 -8.95 -2.59 35.46
C PRO A 348 -9.55 -2.63 34.05
N ALA A 349 -10.46 -1.69 33.73
CA ALA A 349 -11.03 -1.58 32.39
C ALA A 349 -9.99 -1.14 31.34
N CYS A 350 -9.10 -0.21 31.71
CA CYS A 350 -7.98 0.19 30.87
C CYS A 350 -7.02 -0.98 30.62
N GLU A 351 -6.68 -1.76 31.65
CA GLU A 351 -5.76 -2.91 31.54
C GLU A 351 -6.30 -3.97 30.58
N GLU A 352 -7.58 -4.34 30.67
CA GLU A 352 -8.21 -5.32 29.77
C GLU A 352 -8.12 -4.89 28.29
N ILE A 353 -8.36 -3.61 28.01
CA ILE A 353 -8.29 -3.04 26.65
C ILE A 353 -6.86 -3.12 26.10
N PHE A 354 -5.88 -2.74 26.91
CA PHE A 354 -4.47 -2.70 26.52
C PHE A 354 -3.87 -4.10 26.37
N GLU A 355 -4.23 -5.04 27.26
CA GLU A 355 -3.79 -6.44 27.18
C GLU A 355 -4.26 -7.09 25.87
N LYS A 356 -5.50 -6.82 25.43
CA LYS A 356 -6.02 -7.30 24.14
C LYS A 356 -5.17 -6.83 22.94
N ALA A 357 -4.55 -5.66 23.05
CA ALA A 357 -3.62 -5.09 22.07
C ALA A 357 -2.15 -5.51 22.31
N GLY A 358 -1.86 -6.31 23.33
CA GLY A 358 -0.50 -6.66 23.75
C GLY A 358 0.32 -5.40 24.06
N MET A 359 -0.28 -4.49 24.82
CA MET A 359 0.21 -3.18 25.22
C MET A 359 0.10 -3.02 26.74
N THR A 360 0.76 -1.99 27.30
CA THR A 360 0.71 -1.66 28.72
C THR A 360 0.23 -0.23 28.95
N LEU A 361 -0.34 0.07 30.11
CA LEU A 361 -0.74 1.44 30.45
C LEU A 361 0.45 2.41 30.54
N GLU A 362 1.67 1.89 30.66
CA GLU A 362 2.91 2.67 30.66
C GLU A 362 3.43 3.02 29.26
N ASP A 363 2.82 2.47 28.21
CA ASP A 363 3.23 2.75 26.84
C ASP A 363 3.11 4.24 26.53
N VAL A 364 4.07 4.79 25.78
CA VAL A 364 4.11 6.22 25.44
C VAL A 364 2.83 6.67 24.71
N ALA A 365 2.18 5.78 23.97
CA ALA A 365 0.90 6.06 23.30
C ALA A 365 -0.25 6.38 24.27
N ASN A 366 -0.15 5.98 25.53
CA ASN A 366 -1.14 6.30 26.57
C ASN A 366 -0.82 7.62 27.30
N LYS A 367 0.21 8.36 26.90
CA LYS A 367 0.71 9.52 27.65
C LYS A 367 0.62 10.80 26.81
N VAL A 368 0.22 11.90 27.44
CA VAL A 368 0.27 13.26 26.89
C VAL A 368 0.82 14.23 27.94
N ARG A 369 1.52 15.28 27.52
CA ARG A 369 1.98 16.37 28.39
C ARG A 369 1.01 17.53 28.29
N LEU A 370 0.46 17.95 29.41
CA LEU A 370 -0.59 18.97 29.43
C LEU A 370 -0.22 20.04 30.45
N ASN A 371 0.02 21.26 29.97
CA ASN A 371 0.17 22.42 30.83
C ASN A 371 -1.18 22.77 31.47
N GLY A 372 -1.19 23.04 32.78
CA GLY A 372 -2.41 23.29 33.54
C GLY A 372 -3.24 22.04 33.87
N HIS A 373 -2.67 20.84 33.71
CA HIS A 373 -3.38 19.60 34.06
C HIS A 373 -3.60 19.46 35.56
N GLU A 374 -4.84 19.18 35.92
CA GLU A 374 -5.29 18.97 37.30
C GLU A 374 -6.07 17.65 37.42
N GLY A 375 -5.80 16.91 38.49
CA GLY A 375 -6.58 15.74 38.89
C GLY A 375 -7.13 15.90 40.30
N PRO A 376 -8.06 15.03 40.75
CA PRO A 376 -8.62 13.86 40.05
C PRO A 376 -9.64 14.23 38.94
N HIS A 377 -9.76 13.36 37.93
CA HIS A 377 -10.65 13.60 36.78
C HIS A 377 -12.09 13.16 37.04
N PRO A 378 -13.09 13.82 36.41
CA PRO A 378 -14.48 13.44 36.57
C PRO A 378 -14.81 12.11 35.86
N GLU A 379 -15.89 11.46 36.30
CA GLU A 379 -16.45 10.26 35.65
C GLU A 379 -16.65 10.44 34.15
N PHE A 380 -17.10 11.63 33.74
CA PHE A 380 -17.34 11.92 32.33
C PHE A 380 -16.06 11.81 31.48
N TYR A 381 -14.93 12.28 31.97
CA TYR A 381 -13.65 12.14 31.27
C TYR A 381 -13.30 10.65 31.07
N HIS A 382 -13.33 9.88 32.15
CA HIS A 382 -12.94 8.48 32.11
C HIS A 382 -13.87 7.62 31.25
N SER A 383 -15.19 7.83 31.38
CA SER A 383 -16.18 7.14 30.55
C SER A 383 -16.02 7.44 29.06
N GLN A 384 -15.76 8.69 28.67
CA GLN A 384 -15.49 9.04 27.27
C GLN A 384 -14.26 8.30 26.74
N VAL A 385 -13.16 8.29 27.48
CA VAL A 385 -11.93 7.59 27.06
C VAL A 385 -12.16 6.09 26.96
N VAL A 386 -12.64 5.44 28.03
CA VAL A 386 -12.78 3.98 28.09
C VAL A 386 -13.75 3.48 27.02
N ASN A 387 -14.90 4.14 26.84
CA ASN A 387 -15.89 3.74 25.83
C ASN A 387 -15.32 3.81 24.41
N ARG A 388 -14.56 4.86 24.09
CA ARG A 388 -13.91 5.01 22.78
C ARG A 388 -12.86 3.94 22.53
N LEU A 389 -11.97 3.73 23.50
CA LEU A 389 -10.92 2.71 23.39
C LEU A 389 -11.50 1.30 23.27
N GLN A 390 -12.53 0.98 24.07
CA GLN A 390 -13.19 -0.32 24.03
C GLN A 390 -13.94 -0.53 22.71
N ALA A 391 -14.60 0.50 22.18
CA ALA A 391 -15.24 0.46 20.87
C ALA A 391 -14.21 0.20 19.75
N ALA A 392 -13.05 0.85 19.81
CA ALA A 392 -11.98 0.71 18.81
C ALA A 392 -11.45 -0.73 18.73
N VAL A 393 -11.29 -1.40 19.87
CA VAL A 393 -10.80 -2.79 19.93
C VAL A 393 -11.92 -3.84 19.94
N ARG A 394 -13.20 -3.45 19.81
CA ARG A 394 -14.32 -4.38 19.95
C ARG A 394 -14.31 -5.49 18.89
N THR A 395 -14.05 -5.13 17.63
CA THR A 395 -14.22 -6.04 16.47
C THR A 395 -12.93 -6.71 16.00
N CYS A 396 -11.77 -6.32 16.54
CA CYS A 396 -10.50 -6.94 16.19
C CYS A 396 -10.38 -8.34 16.80
N ARG A 397 -9.74 -9.26 16.06
CA ARG A 397 -9.58 -10.67 16.44
C ARG A 397 -8.15 -11.09 16.77
N THR A 398 -7.15 -10.36 16.30
CA THR A 398 -5.73 -10.63 16.56
C THR A 398 -5.11 -9.49 17.34
N THR A 399 -4.10 -9.79 18.15
CA THR A 399 -3.37 -8.81 18.96
C THR A 399 -2.86 -7.65 18.11
N GLU A 400 -2.31 -7.91 16.92
CA GLU A 400 -1.78 -6.88 16.02
C GLU A 400 -2.87 -5.97 15.45
N ALA A 401 -4.02 -6.55 15.08
CA ALA A 401 -5.16 -5.77 14.61
C ALA A 401 -5.76 -4.92 15.73
N CYS A 402 -5.83 -5.45 16.94
CA CYS A 402 -6.27 -4.73 18.13
C CYS A 402 -5.30 -3.61 18.49
N ARG A 403 -3.99 -3.87 18.43
CA ARG A 403 -2.95 -2.86 18.60
C ARG A 403 -3.15 -1.72 17.61
N ALA A 404 -3.20 -1.99 16.32
CA ALA A 404 -3.37 -0.94 15.31
C ALA A 404 -4.63 -0.07 15.54
N LYS A 405 -5.75 -0.67 15.96
CA LYS A 405 -6.98 0.07 16.29
C LYS A 405 -6.85 0.90 17.56
N LEU A 406 -6.26 0.32 18.61
CA LEU A 406 -6.05 1.01 19.88
C LEU A 406 -5.13 2.22 19.71
N LEU A 407 -4.03 2.06 18.96
CA LEU A 407 -3.10 3.15 18.68
C LEU A 407 -3.72 4.30 17.92
N ASN A 408 -4.54 3.98 16.93
CA ASN A 408 -5.25 5.00 16.17
C ASN A 408 -6.20 5.81 17.07
N GLU A 409 -6.92 5.14 17.97
CA GLU A 409 -7.86 5.83 18.87
C GLU A 409 -7.16 6.62 19.98
N LEU A 410 -6.06 6.09 20.54
CA LEU A 410 -5.21 6.84 21.47
C LEU A 410 -4.66 8.12 20.82
N ALA A 411 -4.25 8.06 19.55
CA ALA A 411 -3.79 9.22 18.80
C ALA A 411 -4.92 10.24 18.58
N ASN A 412 -6.14 9.80 18.28
CA ASN A 412 -7.31 10.68 18.16
C ASN A 412 -7.60 11.41 19.48
N ILE A 413 -7.64 10.67 20.60
CA ILE A 413 -7.87 11.24 21.93
C ILE A 413 -6.74 12.20 22.32
N ALA A 414 -5.48 11.83 22.06
CA ALA A 414 -4.35 12.71 22.28
C ALA A 414 -4.49 14.03 21.50
N SER A 415 -4.87 13.96 20.22
CA SER A 415 -5.10 15.16 19.39
C SER A 415 -6.18 16.07 19.99
N GLU A 416 -7.28 15.51 20.49
CA GLU A 416 -8.33 16.27 21.14
C GLU A 416 -7.82 16.93 22.43
N LEU A 417 -7.10 16.18 23.28
CA LEU A 417 -6.52 16.70 24.53
C LEU A 417 -5.50 17.81 24.30
N LEU A 418 -4.79 17.78 23.17
CA LEU A 418 -3.81 18.81 22.80
C LEU A 418 -4.43 20.02 22.10
N THR A 419 -5.70 19.95 21.70
CA THR A 419 -6.40 21.06 21.05
C THR A 419 -6.99 22.01 22.10
N PRO A 420 -6.55 23.29 22.16
CA PRO A 420 -7.13 24.27 23.07
C PRO A 420 -8.63 24.44 22.84
N GLY A 421 -9.42 24.44 23.91
CA GLY A 421 -10.88 24.61 23.85
C GLY A 421 -11.65 23.35 23.41
N SER A 422 -11.00 22.20 23.23
CA SER A 422 -11.73 20.95 23.07
C SER A 422 -12.48 20.58 24.36
N GLU A 423 -13.65 19.98 24.20
CA GLU A 423 -14.49 19.55 25.32
C GLU A 423 -13.72 18.59 26.25
N LEU A 424 -13.03 17.61 25.66
CA LEU A 424 -12.27 16.61 26.41
C LEU A 424 -11.09 17.21 27.19
N ARG A 425 -10.40 18.22 26.63
CA ARG A 425 -9.33 18.95 27.34
C ARG A 425 -9.89 19.75 28.51
N GLY A 426 -11.06 20.37 28.33
CA GLY A 426 -11.71 21.21 29.35
C GLY A 426 -12.06 20.49 30.66
N TYR A 427 -12.12 19.14 30.65
CA TYR A 427 -12.34 18.37 31.88
C TYR A 427 -11.09 18.15 32.74
N ILE A 428 -9.89 18.33 32.18
CA ILE A 428 -8.64 17.95 32.85
C ILE A 428 -7.56 19.03 32.84
N VAL A 429 -7.78 20.16 32.15
CA VAL A 429 -6.89 21.32 32.11
C VAL A 429 -7.67 22.58 32.50
N ARG A 430 -7.08 23.43 33.34
CA ARG A 430 -7.65 24.73 33.76
C ARG A 430 -6.87 25.94 33.25
#